data_AF-A0A9D2S8E5-F1
#
_entry.id   AF-A0A9D2S8E5-F1
#
_cell.length_a   1.000
_cell.length_b   1.000
_cell.length_c   1.000
_cell.angle_alpha   90.00
_cell.angle_beta   90.00
_cell.angle_gamma   90.00
#
_symmetry.space_group_name_H-M   'P 1'
#
loop_
_entity.id
_entity.type
_entity.pdbx_description
1 polymer ?
#
loop_
_entity_poly.entity_id
_entity_poly.type
_entity_poly.pdbx_seq_one_letter_code
_entity_poly.pdbx_strand_id
1 'polypeptide(L)'
;MHDFACTDPQDMYYDLLARRVHYFKADEKGVAAMCKVMEDMRDETARAKAVAVARNLLAIGKLTYEEIARSVDLTVEEVKALDSSKTA
;
A
#
# COMPACT_ATOMS: atom_id res chain seq x y z
N MET A 1 -9.77 -13.09 24.69
CA MET A 1 -9.70 -14.17 23.68
C MET A 1 -8.21 -14.51 23.51
N HIS A 2 -7.77 -15.71 23.92
CA HIS A 2 -6.34 -16.06 24.07
C HIS A 2 -5.59 -16.06 22.74
N ASP A 3 -5.99 -16.90 21.79
CA ASP A 3 -5.24 -17.12 20.54
C ASP A 3 -5.02 -15.87 19.70
N PHE A 4 -5.98 -14.93 19.66
CA PHE A 4 -5.83 -13.69 18.91
C PHE A 4 -4.85 -12.69 19.57
N ALA A 5 -4.58 -12.84 20.86
CA ALA A 5 -3.53 -12.11 21.57
C ALA A 5 -2.20 -12.88 21.64
N CYS A 6 -2.20 -14.16 21.25
CA CYS A 6 -1.04 -15.03 21.28
C CYS A 6 -0.15 -14.80 20.05
N THR A 7 1.14 -14.56 20.28
CA THR A 7 2.11 -14.31 19.20
C THR A 7 2.76 -15.58 18.69
N ASP A 8 2.94 -16.58 19.56
CA ASP A 8 3.56 -17.86 19.25
C ASP A 8 2.50 -18.87 18.78
N PRO A 9 2.61 -19.44 17.56
CA PRO A 9 1.71 -20.49 17.11
C PRO A 9 1.62 -21.70 18.05
N GLN A 10 2.68 -22.03 18.80
CA GLN A 10 2.72 -23.21 19.69
C GLN A 10 1.86 -23.03 20.96
N ASP A 11 1.62 -21.79 21.35
CA ASP A 11 0.86 -21.44 22.55
C ASP A 11 -0.64 -21.20 22.28
N MET A 12 -1.09 -21.38 21.03
CA MET A 12 -2.49 -21.23 20.62
C MET A 12 -3.32 -22.48 20.95
N TYR A 13 -4.57 -22.29 21.39
CA TYR A 13 -5.47 -23.41 21.72
C TYR A 13 -6.14 -24.03 20.50
N TYR A 14 -6.36 -23.26 19.43
CA TYR A 14 -6.98 -23.74 18.20
C TYR A 14 -5.93 -24.17 17.17
N ASP A 15 -5.77 -25.48 17.01
CA ASP A 15 -4.81 -26.09 16.06
C ASP A 15 -4.88 -25.53 14.64
N LEU A 16 -6.09 -25.26 14.15
CA LEU A 16 -6.28 -24.71 12.80
C LEU A 16 -5.65 -23.32 12.69
N LEU A 17 -5.84 -22.49 13.71
CA LEU A 17 -5.28 -21.15 13.77
C LEU A 17 -3.77 -21.21 13.96
N ALA A 18 -3.28 -22.06 14.88
CA ALA A 18 -1.86 -22.33 15.11
C ALA A 18 -1.14 -22.68 13.79
N ARG A 19 -1.66 -23.64 13.02
CA ARG A 19 -1.08 -24.05 11.73
C ARG A 19 -1.03 -22.90 10.72
N ARG A 20 -2.10 -22.10 10.65
CA ARG A 20 -2.17 -20.99 9.69
C ARG A 20 -1.22 -19.86 10.05
N VAL A 21 -1.11 -19.54 11.34
CA VAL A 21 -0.18 -18.52 11.85
C VAL A 21 1.26 -19.00 11.68
N HIS A 22 1.56 -20.26 11.96
CA HIS A 22 2.88 -20.84 11.70
C HIS A 22 3.27 -20.73 10.23
N TYR A 23 2.36 -21.08 9.30
CA TYR A 23 2.62 -20.93 7.86
C TYR A 23 3.02 -19.50 7.50
N PHE A 24 2.27 -18.49 7.92
CA PHE A 24 2.58 -17.11 7.53
C PHE A 24 3.77 -16.48 8.27
N LYS A 25 4.16 -17.01 9.44
CA LYS A 25 5.24 -16.44 10.25
C LYS A 25 6.57 -17.19 10.15
N ALA A 26 6.56 -18.48 9.79
CA ALA A 26 7.75 -19.34 9.85
C ALA A 26 8.01 -20.16 8.58
N ASP A 27 6.96 -20.55 7.82
CA ASP A 27 7.18 -21.24 6.55
C ASP A 27 7.67 -20.26 5.48
N GLU A 28 8.75 -20.59 4.78
CA GLU A 28 9.39 -19.70 3.80
C GLU A 28 8.41 -19.19 2.74
N LYS A 29 7.49 -20.04 2.26
CA LYS A 29 6.50 -19.63 1.24
C LYS A 29 5.46 -18.69 1.84
N GLY A 30 5.00 -18.98 3.06
CA GLY A 30 4.04 -18.15 3.76
C GLY A 30 4.62 -16.78 4.15
N VAL A 31 5.87 -16.75 4.62
CA VAL A 31 6.60 -15.51 4.90
C VAL A 31 6.81 -14.70 3.62
N ALA A 32 7.27 -15.32 2.52
CA ALA A 32 7.45 -14.63 1.25
C ALA A 32 6.14 -14.01 0.74
N ALA A 33 5.03 -14.73 0.85
CA ALA A 33 3.71 -14.21 0.48
C ALA A 33 3.31 -13.01 1.37
N MET A 34 3.54 -13.07 2.68
CA MET A 34 3.23 -11.98 3.60
C MET A 34 4.10 -10.75 3.34
N CYS A 35 5.40 -10.93 3.14
CA CYS A 35 6.32 -9.85 2.81
C CYS A 35 5.87 -9.10 1.56
N LYS A 36 5.54 -9.84 0.49
CA LYS A 36 5.04 -9.25 -0.75
C LYS A 36 3.77 -8.42 -0.52
N VAL A 37 2.80 -8.94 0.24
CA VAL A 37 1.56 -8.19 0.54
C VAL A 37 1.88 -6.89 1.28
N MET A 38 2.82 -6.91 2.22
CA MET A 38 3.21 -5.71 2.97
C MET A 38 3.95 -4.69 2.08
N GLU A 39 4.77 -5.16 1.14
CA GLU A 39 5.42 -4.32 0.13
C GLU A 39 4.39 -3.68 -0.81
N ASP A 40 3.46 -4.47 -1.36
CA ASP A 40 2.38 -3.99 -2.22
C ASP A 40 1.51 -2.94 -1.49
N MET A 41 1.20 -3.16 -0.20
CA MET A 41 0.48 -2.19 0.62
C MET A 41 1.27 -0.88 0.80
N ARG A 42 2.59 -0.97 1.01
CA ARG A 42 3.45 0.21 1.14
C ARG A 42 3.49 1.00 -0.17
N ASP A 43 3.63 0.32 -1.30
CA ASP A 43 3.69 0.95 -2.62
C ASP A 43 2.35 1.62 -2.98
N GLU A 44 1.22 0.95 -2.69
CA GLU A 44 -0.10 1.51 -2.90
C GLU A 44 -0.31 2.77 -2.03
N THR A 45 0.11 2.75 -0.76
CA THR A 45 0.00 3.94 0.10
C THR A 45 0.90 5.09 -0.35
N ALA A 46 2.10 4.80 -0.87
CA ALA A 46 2.99 5.80 -1.44
C ALA A 46 2.37 6.41 -2.71
N ARG A 47 1.83 5.59 -3.60
CA ARG A 47 1.14 6.01 -4.82
C ARG A 47 -0.12 6.84 -4.52
N ALA A 48 -0.93 6.42 -3.55
CA ALA A 48 -2.10 7.18 -3.12
C ALA A 48 -1.73 8.57 -2.58
N LYS A 49 -0.63 8.69 -1.82
CA LYS A 49 -0.10 9.97 -1.35
C LYS A 49 0.38 10.84 -2.50
N ALA A 50 1.14 10.29 -3.44
CA ALA A 50 1.60 10.99 -4.64
C ALA A 50 0.43 11.58 -5.43
N VAL A 51 -0.62 10.78 -5.65
CA VAL A 51 -1.87 11.22 -6.31
C VAL A 51 -2.57 12.33 -5.54
N ALA A 52 -2.68 12.21 -4.21
CA ALA A 52 -3.29 13.25 -3.38
C ALA A 52 -2.51 14.58 -3.44
N VAL A 53 -1.18 14.53 -3.39
CA VAL A 53 -0.33 15.71 -3.52
C VAL A 53 -0.46 16.32 -4.92
N ALA A 54 -0.44 15.51 -5.99
CA ALA A 54 -0.63 15.99 -7.35
C ALA A 54 -1.96 16.72 -7.52
N ARG A 55 -3.06 16.18 -6.97
CA ARG A 55 -4.37 16.85 -6.98
C ARG A 55 -4.37 18.21 -6.28
N ASN A 56 -3.67 18.31 -5.15
CA ASN A 56 -3.53 19.58 -4.44
C ASN A 56 -2.70 20.59 -5.25
N LEU A 57 -1.61 20.15 -5.87
CA LEU A 57 -0.76 21.02 -6.71
C LEU A 57 -1.52 21.51 -7.96
N LEU A 58 -2.31 20.64 -8.60
CA LEU A 58 -3.19 21.02 -9.70
C LEU A 58 -4.23 22.06 -9.25
N ALA A 59 -4.81 21.89 -8.05
CA ALA A 59 -5.75 22.86 -7.50
C ALA A 59 -5.12 24.23 -7.18
N ILE A 60 -3.83 24.28 -6.87
CA ILE A 60 -3.08 25.53 -6.67
C ILE A 60 -2.87 26.27 -8.00
N GLY A 61 -2.74 25.53 -9.12
CA GLY A 61 -2.67 26.10 -10.47
C GLY A 61 -1.41 26.91 -10.80
N LYS A 62 -0.33 26.74 -10.02
CA LYS A 62 0.93 27.50 -10.18
C LYS A 62 2.06 26.74 -10.88
N LEU A 63 1.94 25.43 -10.99
CA LEU A 63 2.97 24.54 -11.53
C LEU A 63 2.52 23.93 -12.86
N THR A 64 3.45 23.66 -13.76
CA THR A 64 3.14 22.92 -15.00
C THR A 64 2.93 21.43 -14.71
N TYR A 65 2.30 20.72 -15.65
CA TYR A 65 2.11 19.28 -15.54
C TYR A 65 3.44 18.52 -15.39
N GLU A 66 4.49 18.97 -16.07
CA GLU A 66 5.85 18.40 -16.01
C GLU A 66 6.54 18.67 -14.67
N GLU A 67 6.28 19.81 -14.04
CA GLU A 67 6.78 20.13 -12.69
C GLU A 67 6.08 19.29 -11.62
N ILE A 68 4.77 19.12 -11.74
CA ILE A 68 3.98 18.29 -10.82
C ILE A 68 4.40 16.82 -10.94
N ALA A 69 4.49 16.29 -12.17
CA ALA A 69 4.93 14.93 -12.44
C ALA A 69 6.29 14.62 -11.79
N ARG A 70 7.28 15.52 -11.99
CA ARG A 70 8.61 15.39 -11.37
C ARG A 70 8.61 15.52 -9.84
N SER A 71 7.65 16.23 -9.26
CA SER A 71 7.62 16.49 -7.82
C SER A 71 7.02 15.34 -7.01
N VAL A 72 6.17 14.52 -7.62
CA VAL A 72 5.44 13.44 -6.94
C VAL A 72 5.70 12.06 -7.53
N ASP A 73 6.70 11.94 -8.42
CA ASP A 73 7.05 10.70 -9.13
C ASP A 73 5.85 10.07 -9.87
N LEU A 74 5.09 10.90 -10.57
CA LEU A 74 4.03 10.45 -11.49
C LEU A 74 4.43 10.77 -12.93
N THR A 75 3.82 10.07 -13.88
CA THR A 75 3.93 10.42 -15.30
C THR A 75 3.10 11.65 -15.64
N VAL A 76 3.49 12.38 -16.70
CA VAL A 76 2.74 13.56 -17.16
C VAL A 76 1.33 13.17 -17.61
N GLU A 77 1.18 11.98 -18.19
CA GLU A 77 -0.08 11.38 -18.60
C GLU A 77 -1.00 11.14 -17.40
N GLU A 78 -0.47 10.58 -16.29
CA GLU A 78 -1.23 10.39 -15.06
C GLU A 78 -1.70 11.72 -14.47
N VAL A 79 -0.83 12.74 -14.45
CA VAL A 79 -1.20 14.08 -13.94
C VAL A 79 -2.31 14.71 -14.81
N LYS A 80 -2.23 14.60 -16.14
CA LYS A 80 -3.27 15.07 -17.06
C LYS A 80 -4.60 14.32 -16.87
N ALA A 81 -4.54 13.01 -16.66
CA ALA A 81 -5.71 12.19 -16.37
C ALA A 81 -6.39 12.59 -15.05
N LEU A 82 -5.60 12.92 -14.01
CA LEU A 82 -6.11 13.41 -12.73
C LEU A 82 -6.88 14.73 -12.88
N ASP A 83 -6.37 15.65 -13.71
CA ASP A 83 -7.05 16.93 -13.95
C ASP A 83 -8.34 16.75 -14.78
N SER A 84 -8.30 15.89 -15.79
CA SER A 84 -9.47 15.54 -16.62
C SER A 84 -10.57 14.85 -15.81
N SER A 85 -10.20 14.03 -14.81
CA SER A 85 -11.16 13.36 -13.92
C SER A 85 -11.89 14.31 -12.95
N LYS A 86 -11.39 15.53 -12.76
CA LYS A 86 -11.99 16.57 -11.90
C LYS A 86 -12.98 17.46 -12.65
N THR A 87 -12.89 17.51 -13.97
CA THR A 87 -13.74 18.34 -14.84
C THR A 87 -15.01 17.62 -15.32
N ALA A 88 -15.16 16.32 -15.02
CA ALA A 88 -16.38 15.54 -15.19
C ALA A 88 -17.19 15.48 -13.89
#